data_AF-B7RXL2-F1
#
_entry.id   AF-B7RXL2-F1
#
_cell.length_a   1.000
_cell.length_b   1.000
_cell.length_c   1.000
_cell.angle_alpha   90.00
_cell.angle_beta   90.00
_cell.angle_gamma   90.00
#
_symmetry.space_group_name_H-M   'P 1'
#
loop_
_entity.id
_entity.type
_entity.pdbx_description
1 polymer ?
#
loop_
_entity_poly.entity_id
_entity_poly.type
_entity_poly.pdbx_seq_one_letter_code
_entity_poly.pdbx_strand_id
1 'polypeptide(L)'
;MMKVFLAVPALVIAMNAGADCQSGLPTEVPSMPEGATATRLQIEQAQVDAQAYVDSVAAFLDCPRKEVSDMKHNFFVDSAFQTAKKYNQTLIRFNQRAQSLASN
;
A
#
# COMPACT_ATOMS: atom_id res chain seq x y z
N MET A 1 -19.38 59.88 7.37
CA MET A 1 -19.37 59.28 8.73
C MET A 1 -19.58 57.78 8.60
N MET A 2 -18.69 57.02 9.22
CA MET A 2 -18.56 55.57 9.15
C MET A 2 -19.39 54.91 10.25
N LYS A 3 -20.12 53.84 9.96
CA LYS A 3 -20.56 52.86 10.97
C LYS A 3 -20.42 51.46 10.41
N VAL A 4 -19.33 50.84 10.83
CA VAL A 4 -18.98 49.44 10.64
C VAL A 4 -19.81 48.60 11.61
N PHE A 5 -20.41 47.54 11.10
CA PHE A 5 -20.67 46.29 11.82
C PHE A 5 -20.38 45.19 10.80
N LEU A 6 -19.12 44.77 10.63
CA LEU A 6 -18.50 43.64 11.31
C LEU A 6 -19.44 42.44 11.55
N ALA A 7 -19.11 41.38 10.81
CA ALA A 7 -19.07 39.99 11.25
C ALA A 7 -20.41 39.30 11.57
N VAL A 8 -20.87 38.49 10.61
CA VAL A 8 -21.51 37.21 10.97
C VAL A 8 -20.39 36.17 11.04
N PRO A 9 -20.08 35.63 12.23
CA PRO A 9 -19.11 34.57 12.39
C PRO A 9 -19.74 33.22 12.02
N ALA A 10 -18.94 32.44 11.30
CA ALA A 10 -18.86 30.98 11.28
C ALA A 10 -20.11 30.15 11.65
N LEU A 11 -20.57 29.33 10.71
CA LEU A 11 -20.79 27.92 11.03
C LEU A 11 -19.86 27.08 10.16
N VAL A 12 -18.82 26.59 10.82
CA VAL A 12 -17.84 25.64 10.32
C VAL A 12 -18.59 24.41 9.85
N ILE A 13 -18.57 24.11 8.55
CA ILE A 13 -18.91 22.78 8.08
C ILE A 13 -17.71 21.90 8.44
N ALA A 14 -17.59 21.55 9.72
CA ALA A 14 -16.80 20.42 10.14
C ALA A 14 -17.62 19.19 9.73
N MET A 15 -17.57 18.85 8.43
CA MET A 15 -17.80 17.46 8.06
C MET A 15 -16.67 16.74 8.78
N ASN A 16 -16.99 16.11 9.91
CA ASN A 16 -16.20 15.02 10.43
C ASN A 16 -16.30 13.91 9.39
N ALA A 17 -15.61 14.08 8.26
CA ALA A 17 -15.05 12.97 7.51
C ALA A 17 -13.92 12.39 8.37
N GLY A 18 -14.22 12.02 9.62
CA GLY A 18 -13.67 10.80 10.15
C GLY A 18 -14.30 9.73 9.30
N ALA A 19 -13.73 9.53 8.10
CA ALA A 19 -14.07 8.42 7.24
C ALA A 19 -14.02 7.21 8.16
N ASP A 20 -15.16 6.57 8.33
CA ASP A 20 -15.25 5.26 8.97
C ASP A 20 -14.14 4.44 8.32
N CYS A 21 -13.07 4.15 9.08
CA CYS A 21 -11.91 3.49 8.50
C CYS A 21 -12.31 2.08 8.12
N GLN A 22 -12.82 1.94 6.91
CA GLN A 22 -13.17 0.65 6.32
C GLN A 22 -11.91 -0.12 5.92
N SER A 23 -10.69 0.33 6.26
CA SER A 23 -9.49 -0.48 6.08
C SER A 23 -9.63 -1.75 6.93
N GLY A 24 -9.88 -2.88 6.30
CA GLY A 24 -9.83 -4.17 6.99
C GLY A 24 -8.43 -4.42 7.55
N LEU A 25 -8.29 -5.42 8.42
CA LEU A 25 -6.97 -5.97 8.72
C LEU A 25 -6.39 -6.53 7.41
N PRO A 26 -5.15 -6.21 7.02
CA PRO A 26 -4.50 -6.87 5.88
C PRO A 26 -4.32 -8.35 6.20
N THR A 27 -4.92 -9.25 5.41
CA THR A 27 -4.91 -10.69 5.70
C THR A 27 -4.17 -11.54 4.67
N GLU A 28 -4.12 -11.13 3.41
CA GLU A 28 -3.62 -11.97 2.32
C GLU A 28 -2.32 -11.42 1.75
N VAL A 29 -1.20 -11.93 2.26
CA VAL A 29 0.13 -11.68 1.68
C VAL A 29 0.21 -12.42 0.35
N PRO A 30 0.45 -11.74 -0.79
CA PRO A 30 0.45 -12.40 -2.09
C PRO A 30 1.63 -13.35 -2.24
N SER A 31 1.39 -14.48 -2.92
CA SER A 31 2.46 -15.39 -3.32
C SER A 31 3.21 -14.83 -4.52
N MET A 32 4.53 -14.78 -4.46
CA MET A 32 5.34 -14.39 -5.61
C MET A 32 5.65 -15.62 -6.48
N PRO A 33 5.51 -15.54 -7.82
CA PRO A 33 5.92 -16.62 -8.70
C PRO A 33 7.45 -16.75 -8.70
N GLU A 34 7.96 -17.93 -9.09
CA GLU A 34 9.40 -18.13 -9.27
C GLU A 34 9.88 -17.44 -10.55
N GLY A 35 10.69 -16.39 -10.41
CA GLY A 35 11.11 -15.55 -11.54
C GLY A 35 11.83 -16.33 -12.65
N ALA A 36 12.54 -17.42 -12.31
CA ALA A 36 13.22 -18.27 -13.29
C ALA A 36 12.25 -19.05 -14.20
N THR A 37 11.01 -19.28 -13.81
CA THR A 37 10.03 -20.05 -14.60
C THR A 37 8.73 -19.28 -14.90
N ALA A 38 8.53 -18.11 -14.29
CA ALA A 38 7.36 -17.28 -14.47
C ALA A 38 7.19 -16.80 -15.92
N THR A 39 5.93 -16.68 -16.34
CA THR A 39 5.51 -15.99 -17.57
C THR A 39 5.43 -14.48 -17.33
N ARG A 40 5.40 -13.68 -18.42
CA ARG A 40 5.22 -12.22 -18.33
C ARG A 40 3.94 -11.86 -17.58
N LEU A 41 2.83 -12.52 -17.91
CA LEU A 41 1.53 -12.30 -17.27
C LEU A 41 1.58 -12.56 -15.76
N GLN A 42 2.28 -13.61 -15.32
CA GLN A 42 2.45 -13.90 -13.89
C GLN A 42 3.27 -12.83 -13.17
N ILE A 43 4.27 -12.23 -13.81
CA ILE A 43 5.05 -11.13 -13.24
C ILE A 43 4.20 -9.86 -13.13
N GLU A 44 3.43 -9.54 -14.16
CA GLU A 44 2.51 -8.39 -14.15
C GLU A 44 1.45 -8.53 -13.07
N GLN A 45 0.84 -9.71 -12.93
CA GLN A 45 -0.12 -9.97 -11.86
C GLN A 45 0.55 -9.87 -10.48
N ALA A 46 1.76 -10.42 -10.31
CA ALA A 46 2.51 -10.33 -9.06
C ALA A 46 2.83 -8.87 -8.68
N GLN A 47 3.04 -7.99 -9.65
CA GLN A 47 3.22 -6.55 -9.40
C GLN A 47 1.95 -5.93 -8.82
N VAL A 48 0.80 -6.20 -9.46
CA VAL A 48 -0.50 -5.69 -9.03
C VAL A 48 -0.82 -6.18 -7.62
N ASP A 49 -0.61 -7.48 -7.36
CA ASP A 49 -0.91 -8.08 -6.06
C ASP A 49 0.01 -7.54 -4.96
N ALA A 50 1.32 -7.41 -5.24
CA ALA A 50 2.28 -6.82 -4.31
C ALA A 50 1.90 -5.37 -3.96
N GLN A 51 1.55 -4.57 -4.96
CA GLN A 51 1.14 -3.18 -4.77
C GLN A 51 -0.14 -3.09 -3.94
N ALA A 52 -1.16 -3.88 -4.29
CA ALA A 52 -2.43 -3.91 -3.56
C ALA A 52 -2.24 -4.28 -2.08
N TYR A 53 -1.34 -5.22 -1.78
CA TYR A 53 -1.02 -5.57 -0.40
C TYR A 53 -0.33 -4.42 0.36
N VAL A 54 0.70 -3.81 -0.26
CA VAL A 54 1.40 -2.66 0.33
C VAL A 54 0.43 -1.50 0.60
N ASP A 55 -0.45 -1.20 -0.35
CA ASP A 55 -1.46 -0.15 -0.21
C ASP A 55 -2.47 -0.48 0.90
N SER A 56 -2.87 -1.75 1.03
CA SER A 56 -3.76 -2.18 2.11
C SER A 56 -3.12 -2.01 3.50
N VAL A 57 -1.82 -2.26 3.61
CA VAL A 57 -1.06 -2.04 4.85
C VAL A 57 -0.96 -0.56 5.16
N ALA A 58 -0.62 0.27 4.17
CA ALA A 58 -0.57 1.73 4.35
C ALA A 58 -1.92 2.26 4.81
N ALA A 59 -3.01 1.89 4.14
CA ALA A 59 -4.37 2.30 4.51
C ALA A 59 -4.81 1.78 5.90
N PHE A 60 -4.32 0.61 6.33
CA PHE A 60 -4.57 0.10 7.67
C PHE A 60 -3.85 0.92 8.75
N LEU A 61 -2.58 1.26 8.52
CA LEU A 61 -1.73 1.99 9.46
C LEU A 61 -2.01 3.50 9.51
N ASP A 62 -2.39 4.11 8.38
CA ASP A 62 -2.76 5.53 8.27
C ASP A 62 -4.13 5.82 8.88
N CYS A 63 -4.94 4.79 9.11
CA CYS A 63 -6.20 4.97 9.79
C CYS A 63 -5.97 5.44 11.24
N PRO A 64 -6.58 6.56 11.68
CA PRO A 64 -6.53 7.02 13.06
C PRO A 64 -7.34 6.10 13.99
N ARG A 65 -6.83 4.89 14.25
CA ARG A 65 -7.35 3.98 15.27
C ARG A 65 -6.72 4.34 16.60
N LYS A 66 -7.52 4.26 17.67
CA LYS A 66 -7.02 4.54 19.01
C LYS A 66 -5.89 3.62 19.43
N GLU A 67 -5.82 2.37 18.93
CA GLU A 67 -4.78 1.42 19.37
C GLU A 67 -4.39 0.42 18.27
N VAL A 68 -3.29 0.69 17.56
CA VAL A 68 -2.44 -0.33 16.94
C VAL A 68 -1.20 -0.40 17.81
N SER A 69 -0.91 -1.56 18.42
CA SER A 69 0.31 -1.70 19.23
C SER A 69 1.56 -1.54 18.36
N ASP A 70 2.65 -1.04 18.93
CA ASP A 70 3.93 -0.89 18.24
C ASP A 70 4.40 -2.19 17.58
N MET A 71 4.20 -3.32 18.26
CA MET A 71 4.53 -4.64 17.72
C MET A 71 3.71 -4.95 16.45
N LYS A 72 2.41 -4.63 16.45
CA LYS A 72 1.53 -4.85 15.29
C LYS A 72 1.84 -3.88 14.15
N HIS A 73 2.16 -2.62 14.48
CA HIS A 73 2.63 -1.64 13.52
C HIS A 73 3.90 -2.14 12.81
N ASN A 74 4.93 -2.50 13.58
CA ASN A 74 6.21 -2.99 13.06
C ASN A 74 6.04 -4.27 12.23
N PHE A 75 5.16 -5.18 12.66
CA PHE A 75 4.84 -6.38 11.88
C PHE A 75 4.31 -6.04 10.49
N PHE A 76 3.35 -5.12 10.38
CA PHE A 76 2.78 -4.77 9.08
C PHE A 76 3.76 -3.98 8.21
N VAL A 77 4.54 -3.08 8.78
CA VAL A 77 5.63 -2.38 8.06
C VAL A 77 6.63 -3.38 7.48
N ASP A 78 7.12 -4.33 8.29
CA ASP A 78 8.02 -5.38 7.80
C ASP A 78 7.35 -6.26 6.73
N SER A 79 6.10 -6.65 6.95
CA SER A 79 5.36 -7.48 5.99
C SER A 79 5.20 -6.82 4.62
N ALA A 80 4.86 -5.53 4.58
CA ALA A 80 4.76 -4.76 3.33
C ALA A 80 6.14 -4.65 2.65
N PHE A 81 7.18 -4.32 3.42
CA PHE A 81 8.55 -4.25 2.91
C PHE A 81 9.02 -5.58 2.30
N GLN A 82 8.79 -6.69 3.00
CA GLN A 82 9.19 -8.02 2.56
C GLN A 82 8.42 -8.47 1.32
N THR A 83 7.16 -8.06 1.18
CA THR A 83 6.36 -8.32 -0.03
C THR A 83 6.95 -7.60 -1.24
N ALA A 84 7.21 -6.30 -1.12
CA ALA A 84 7.84 -5.52 -2.18
C ALA A 84 9.24 -6.05 -2.54
N LYS A 85 10.03 -6.42 -1.53
CA LYS A 85 11.36 -7.02 -1.70
C LYS A 85 11.29 -8.33 -2.51
N LYS A 86 10.36 -9.23 -2.16
CA LYS A 86 10.18 -10.50 -2.88
C LYS A 86 9.78 -10.28 -4.33
N TYR A 87 8.84 -9.37 -4.61
CA TYR A 87 8.48 -9.01 -5.97
C TYR A 87 9.70 -8.52 -6.77
N ASN A 88 10.49 -7.60 -6.21
CA ASN A 88 11.69 -7.07 -6.87
C ASN A 88 12.72 -8.17 -7.17
N GLN A 89 12.92 -9.11 -6.24
CA GLN A 89 13.79 -10.27 -6.46
C GLN A 89 13.28 -11.18 -7.59
N THR A 90 11.97 -11.45 -7.61
CA THR A 90 11.32 -12.22 -8.67
C THR A 90 11.48 -11.53 -10.03
N LEU A 91 11.29 -10.21 -10.11
CA LEU A 91 11.45 -9.42 -11.33
C LEU A 91 12.90 -9.44 -11.85
N ILE A 92 13.89 -9.31 -10.96
CA ILE A 92 15.31 -9.41 -11.33
C ILE A 92 15.61 -10.77 -11.97
N ARG A 93 15.17 -11.87 -11.34
CA ARG A 93 15.39 -13.24 -11.87
C ARG A 93 14.72 -13.45 -13.22
N PHE A 94 13.49 -12.97 -13.37
CA PHE A 94 12.77 -13.04 -14.64
C PHE A 94 13.52 -12.30 -15.77
N ASN A 95 14.00 -11.08 -15.48
CA ASN A 95 14.73 -10.27 -16.46
C ASN A 95 16.09 -10.89 -16.81
N GLN A 96 16.81 -11.45 -15.83
CA GLN A 96 18.07 -12.17 -16.08
C GLN A 96 17.87 -13.34 -17.04
N ARG A 97 16.81 -14.15 -16.86
CA ARG A 97 16.48 -15.23 -17.78
C ARG A 97 16.19 -14.72 -19.19
N ALA A 98 15.38 -13.66 -19.31
CA ALA A 98 15.04 -13.09 -20.61
C ALA A 98 16.30 -12.60 -21.36
N GLN A 99 17.25 -11.99 -20.65
CA GLN A 99 18.53 -11.58 -21.22
C GLN A 99 19.37 -12.78 -21.68
N SER A 100 19.50 -13.82 -20.85
CA SER A 100 20.24 -15.03 -21.23
C SER A 100 19.65 -15.73 -22.45
N LEU A 101 18.32 -15.74 -22.59
CA LEU A 101 17.66 -16.31 -23.78
C LEU A 101 17.86 -15.47 -25.04
N ALA A 102 18.00 -14.14 -24.91
CA ALA A 102 18.21 -13.24 -26.04
C ALA A 102 19.67 -13.18 -26.52
N SER A 103 20.63 -13.59 -25.67
CA SER A 103 22.06 -13.61 -25.98
C SER A 103 22.58 -14.94 -26.54
N ASN A 104 21.72 -15.95 -26.66
CA ASN A 104 22.03 -17.26 -27.26
C ASN A 104 21.36 -17.38 -28.63
#